data_AF-A0A1V2P1F4-F1
#
_entry.id   AF-A0A1V2P1F4-F1
#
_cell.length_a   1.000
_cell.length_b   1.000
_cell.length_c   1.000
_cell.angle_alpha   90.00
_cell.angle_beta   90.00
_cell.angle_gamma   90.00
#
_symmetry.space_group_name_H-M   'P 1'
#
loop_
_entity.id
_entity.type
_entity.pdbx_description
1 polymer ?
#
loop_
_entity_poly.entity_id
_entity_poly.type
_entity_poly.pdbx_seq_one_letter_code
_entity_poly.pdbx_strand_id
1 'polypeptide(L)'
;MSVYVSEKPLAGVQDAIDLIGDASYWHQAAWVAVRIEDLPAGFFDLSSGVAGDIVQKFAQYGMGLAVVGDVSAYEAGSTPFRDWVRESNRGWQLWFVADVEALERKRRETGR
;
A
#
# COMPACT_ATOMS: atom_id res chain seq x y z
N MET A 1 0.04 5.57 16.49
CA MET A 1 -0.70 6.11 15.32
C MET A 1 -1.60 5.01 14.78
N SER A 2 -2.82 5.32 14.35
CA SER A 2 -3.81 4.35 13.86
C SER A 2 -3.50 3.86 12.43
N VAL A 3 -4.04 2.69 12.08
CA VAL A 3 -4.17 2.18 10.71
C VAL A 3 -5.63 2.42 10.29
N TYR A 4 -5.85 2.88 9.06
CA TYR A 4 -7.15 2.88 8.42
C TYR A 4 -7.21 1.78 7.37
N VAL A 5 -8.22 0.91 7.42
CA VAL A 5 -8.45 -0.12 6.40
C VAL A 5 -9.43 0.43 5.39
N SER A 6 -9.04 0.49 4.12
CA SER A 6 -9.91 0.98 3.07
C SER A 6 -11.13 0.07 2.89
N GLU A 7 -12.30 0.71 2.83
CA GLU A 7 -13.55 0.06 2.44
C GLU A 7 -13.87 0.26 0.95
N LYS A 8 -13.07 1.09 0.26
CA LYS A 8 -13.30 1.48 -1.14
C LYS A 8 -12.16 1.00 -2.05
N PRO A 9 -12.46 0.66 -3.32
CA PRO A 9 -11.45 0.42 -4.33
C PRO A 9 -10.52 1.62 -4.52
N LEU A 10 -9.25 1.34 -4.78
CA LEU A 10 -8.21 2.32 -5.12
C LEU A 10 -7.92 2.20 -6.62
N ALA A 11 -8.82 2.66 -7.50
CA ALA A 11 -8.68 2.41 -8.94
C ALA A 11 -7.65 3.32 -9.63
N GLY A 12 -7.21 4.40 -8.98
CA GLY A 12 -6.17 5.28 -9.50
C GLY A 12 -5.75 6.40 -8.56
N VAL A 13 -5.12 7.43 -9.14
CA VAL A 13 -4.51 8.55 -8.40
C VAL A 13 -5.53 9.39 -7.63
N GLN A 14 -6.73 9.62 -8.20
CA GLN A 14 -7.75 10.41 -7.51
C GLN A 14 -8.26 9.68 -6.27
N ASP A 15 -8.57 8.39 -6.40
CA ASP A 15 -8.97 7.55 -5.27
C ASP A 15 -7.88 7.52 -4.19
N ALA A 16 -6.59 7.54 -4.59
CA ALA A 16 -5.48 7.61 -3.64
C ALA A 16 -5.50 8.90 -2.83
N ILE A 17 -5.73 10.04 -3.48
CA ILE A 17 -5.80 11.35 -2.82
C ILE A 17 -7.00 11.40 -1.88
N ASP A 18 -8.16 10.93 -2.33
CA ASP A 18 -9.38 10.91 -1.53
C ASP A 18 -9.21 10.01 -0.30
N LEU A 19 -8.62 8.83 -0.48
CA LEU A 19 -8.35 7.88 0.60
C LEU A 19 -7.35 8.42 1.63
N ILE A 20 -6.30 9.12 1.18
CA ILE A 20 -5.34 9.82 2.06
C ILE A 20 -6.07 10.92 2.85
N GLY A 21 -6.93 11.69 2.20
CA GLY A 21 -7.75 12.72 2.82
C GLY A 21 -8.64 12.15 3.91
N ASP A 22 -9.37 11.09 3.59
CA ASP A 22 -10.26 10.41 4.53
C ASP A 22 -9.49 9.84 5.73
N ALA A 23 -8.40 9.11 5.46
CA ALA A 23 -7.54 8.51 6.48
C ALA A 23 -6.94 9.57 7.43
N SER A 24 -6.51 10.70 6.89
CA SER A 24 -5.92 11.79 7.67
C SER A 24 -6.96 12.53 8.50
N TYR A 25 -8.04 12.99 7.87
CA TYR A 25 -9.00 13.89 8.49
C TYR A 25 -9.96 13.17 9.45
N TRP A 26 -10.52 12.02 9.02
CA TRP A 26 -11.53 11.31 9.81
C TRP A 26 -10.92 10.27 10.75
N HIS A 27 -9.83 9.62 10.34
CA HIS A 27 -9.26 8.48 11.08
C HIS A 27 -7.94 8.79 11.80
N GLN A 28 -7.35 9.96 11.53
CA GLN A 28 -6.04 10.37 12.06
C GLN A 28 -4.96 9.29 11.86
N ALA A 29 -5.09 8.53 10.78
CA ALA A 29 -4.27 7.37 10.50
C ALA A 29 -2.96 7.79 9.83
N ALA A 30 -1.87 7.15 10.22
CA ALA A 30 -0.58 7.32 9.57
C ALA A 30 -0.33 6.30 8.45
N TRP A 31 -1.18 5.26 8.40
CA TRP A 31 -1.10 4.17 7.45
C TRP A 31 -2.48 3.83 6.92
N VAL A 32 -2.53 3.52 5.63
CA VAL A 32 -3.72 2.99 4.96
C VAL A 32 -3.45 1.57 4.50
N ALA A 33 -4.33 0.65 4.87
CA ALA A 33 -4.34 -0.73 4.42
C ALA A 33 -5.35 -0.89 3.28
N VAL A 34 -4.89 -1.38 2.13
CA VAL A 34 -5.71 -1.63 0.94
C VAL A 34 -5.57 -3.09 0.56
N ARG A 35 -6.69 -3.79 0.35
CA ARG A 35 -6.66 -5.19 -0.02
C ARG A 35 -6.22 -5.35 -1.48
N ILE A 36 -5.58 -6.46 -1.81
CA ILE A 36 -5.07 -6.71 -3.18
C ILE A 36 -6.18 -6.65 -4.23
N GLU A 37 -7.40 -7.07 -3.89
CA GLU A 37 -8.57 -7.06 -4.77
C GLU A 37 -9.16 -5.66 -5.02
N ASP A 38 -8.82 -4.69 -4.17
CA ASP A 38 -9.23 -3.29 -4.29
C ASP A 38 -8.24 -2.47 -5.11
N LEU A 39 -7.11 -3.08 -5.52
CA LEU A 39 -6.09 -2.44 -6.34
C LEU A 39 -6.38 -2.63 -7.83
N PRO A 40 -5.99 -1.65 -8.68
CA PRO A 40 -6.16 -1.76 -10.11
C PRO A 40 -5.15 -2.77 -10.64
N ALA A 41 -5.51 -3.53 -11.69
CA ALA A 41 -4.60 -4.54 -12.26
C ALA A 41 -3.23 -3.96 -12.66
N GLY A 42 -3.19 -2.70 -13.11
CA GLY A 42 -1.94 -1.99 -13.43
C GLY A 42 -1.00 -1.81 -12.23
N PHE A 43 -1.48 -1.88 -10.99
CA PHE A 43 -0.62 -1.84 -9.82
C PHE A 43 0.37 -3.01 -9.77
N PHE A 44 -0.01 -4.17 -10.31
CA PHE A 44 0.83 -5.37 -10.34
C PHE A 44 1.71 -5.44 -11.61
N ASP A 45 1.47 -4.57 -12.59
CA ASP A 45 2.29 -4.38 -13.77
C ASP A 45 3.07 -3.06 -13.66
N LEU A 46 4.32 -3.15 -13.20
CA LEU A 46 5.17 -1.97 -13.00
C LEU A 46 5.42 -1.15 -14.26
N SER A 47 5.28 -1.75 -15.45
CA SER A 47 5.45 -1.02 -16.72
C SER A 47 4.28 -0.07 -17.00
N SER A 48 3.13 -0.28 -16.37
CA SER A 48 1.96 0.59 -16.51
C SER A 48 2.13 1.97 -15.86
N GLY A 49 3.07 2.13 -14.93
CA GLY A 49 3.28 3.34 -14.13
C GLY A 49 2.29 3.55 -12.98
N VAL A 50 1.15 2.85 -12.96
CA VAL A 50 0.06 3.04 -12.00
C VAL A 50 0.53 2.87 -10.55
N ALA A 51 1.33 1.85 -10.28
CA ALA A 51 1.86 1.58 -8.94
C ALA A 51 2.73 2.75 -8.43
N GLY A 52 3.59 3.29 -9.30
CA GLY A 52 4.46 4.41 -8.99
C GLY A 52 3.66 5.68 -8.68
N ASP A 53 2.67 5.99 -9.52
CA ASP A 53 1.83 7.19 -9.35
C ASP A 53 1.05 7.16 -8.03
N ILE A 54 0.46 6.01 -7.66
CA ILE A 54 -0.25 5.83 -6.40
C ILE A 54 0.70 5.97 -5.21
N VAL A 55 1.80 5.21 -5.20
CA VAL A 55 2.76 5.19 -4.08
C VAL A 55 3.41 6.56 -3.89
N GLN A 56 3.66 7.29 -4.99
CA GLN A 56 4.18 8.64 -4.92
C GLN A 56 3.23 9.60 -4.20
N LYS A 57 1.90 9.45 -4.33
CA LYS A 57 0.94 10.25 -3.55
C LYS A 57 1.06 9.96 -2.06
N PHE A 58 1.04 8.70 -1.66
CA PHE A 58 1.23 8.34 -0.25
C PHE A 58 2.52 8.92 0.33
N ALA A 59 3.63 8.81 -0.40
CA ALA A 59 4.91 9.39 0.01
C ALA A 59 4.89 10.94 0.09
N GLN A 60 4.29 11.62 -0.89
CA GLN A 60 4.18 13.08 -0.93
C GLN A 60 3.40 13.63 0.28
N TYR A 61 2.40 12.89 0.75
CA TYR A 61 1.59 13.26 1.91
C TYR A 61 2.12 12.68 3.24
N GLY A 62 3.25 11.96 3.22
CA GLY A 62 3.88 11.40 4.41
C GLY A 62 3.07 10.28 5.07
N MET A 63 2.23 9.58 4.31
CA MET A 63 1.37 8.50 4.78
C MET A 63 1.86 7.16 4.25
N GLY A 64 1.91 6.12 5.09
CA GLY A 64 2.30 4.79 4.67
C GLY A 64 1.16 4.06 3.95
N LEU A 65 1.49 3.30 2.91
CA LEU A 65 0.58 2.39 2.22
C LEU A 65 0.91 0.94 2.56
N ALA A 66 -0.09 0.16 2.95
CA ALA A 66 0.02 -1.27 3.11
C ALA A 66 -0.88 -1.97 2.10
N VAL A 67 -0.29 -2.82 1.26
CA VAL A 67 -1.01 -3.75 0.39
C VAL A 67 -1.22 -5.03 1.19
N VAL A 68 -2.48 -5.40 1.41
CA VAL A 68 -2.90 -6.49 2.28
C VAL A 68 -3.44 -7.65 1.45
N GLY A 69 -2.79 -8.80 1.55
CA GLY A 69 -3.18 -10.03 0.86
C GLY A 69 -2.00 -10.77 0.25
N ASP A 70 -2.29 -11.94 -0.32
CA ASP A 70 -1.28 -12.79 -0.96
C ASP A 70 -0.93 -12.30 -2.37
N VAL A 71 0.32 -11.86 -2.54
CA VAL A 71 0.86 -11.43 -3.85
C VAL A 71 1.78 -12.46 -4.50
N SER A 72 1.88 -13.68 -3.94
CA SER A 72 2.82 -14.71 -4.38
C SER A 72 2.67 -15.08 -5.86
N ALA A 73 1.44 -15.09 -6.38
CA ALA A 73 1.16 -15.32 -7.80
C ALA A 73 1.78 -14.24 -8.71
N TYR A 74 1.71 -12.96 -8.30
CA TYR A 74 2.32 -11.85 -9.03
C TYR A 74 3.85 -11.88 -8.92
N GLU A 75 4.39 -12.21 -7.76
CA GLU A 75 5.84 -12.37 -7.57
C GLU A 75 6.43 -13.54 -8.39
N ALA A 76 5.67 -14.62 -8.56
CA ALA A 76 6.07 -15.75 -9.39
C ALA A 76 6.06 -15.40 -10.89
N GLY A 77 5.09 -14.57 -11.31
CA GLY A 77 4.94 -14.15 -12.71
C GLY A 77 5.86 -13.01 -13.14
N SER A 78 6.43 -12.23 -12.22
CA SER A 78 7.19 -11.03 -12.53
C SER A 78 8.38 -10.84 -11.58
N THR A 79 9.60 -11.02 -12.12
CA THR A 79 10.84 -10.73 -11.36
C THR A 79 10.93 -9.26 -10.95
N PRO A 80 10.63 -8.26 -11.82
CA PRO A 80 10.60 -6.86 -11.40
C PRO A 80 9.64 -6.60 -10.24
N PHE A 81 8.44 -7.19 -10.26
CA PHE A 81 7.47 -7.02 -9.19
C PHE A 81 7.97 -7.65 -7.87
N ARG A 82 8.50 -8.87 -7.92
CA ARG A 82 9.10 -9.52 -6.75
C ARG A 82 10.24 -8.71 -6.13
N ASP A 83 11.12 -8.16 -6.95
CA ASP A 83 12.24 -7.36 -6.46
C ASP A 83 11.75 -6.03 -5.86
N TRP A 84 10.70 -5.44 -6.45
CA TRP A 84 10.03 -4.26 -5.90
C TRP A 84 9.38 -4.56 -4.55
N VAL A 85 8.61 -5.65 -4.40
CA VAL A 85 8.02 -6.09 -3.12
C VAL A 85 9.09 -6.21 -2.03
N ARG A 86 10.23 -6.83 -2.34
CA ARG A 86 11.36 -6.99 -1.41
C ARG A 86 11.96 -5.66 -1.00
N GLU A 87 12.16 -4.73 -1.93
CA GLU A 87 12.69 -3.40 -1.64
C GLU A 87 11.71 -2.55 -0.83
N SER A 88 10.44 -2.49 -1.26
CA SER A 88 9.37 -1.78 -0.54
C SER A 88 9.26 -2.26 0.90
N ASN A 89 9.31 -3.58 1.13
CA ASN A 89 9.24 -4.14 2.47
C ASN A 89 10.42 -3.79 3.38
N ARG A 90 11.58 -3.36 2.84
CA ARG A 90 12.70 -2.79 3.61
C ARG A 90 12.55 -1.29 3.85
N GLY A 91 11.87 -0.59 2.95
CA GLY A 91 11.55 0.83 3.07
C GLY A 91 10.45 1.11 4.09
N TRP A 92 9.95 2.36 4.08
CA TRP A 92 9.00 2.86 5.09
C TRP A 92 7.68 3.39 4.51
N GLN A 93 7.55 3.45 3.19
CA GLN A 93 6.42 4.10 2.50
C GLN A 93 5.39 3.10 1.98
N LEU A 94 5.81 1.88 1.62
CA LEU A 94 4.96 0.84 1.06
C LEU A 94 5.34 -0.50 1.66
N TRP A 95 4.39 -1.22 2.25
CA TRP A 95 4.59 -2.60 2.69
C TRP A 95 3.58 -3.55 2.05
N PHE A 96 4.02 -4.78 1.82
CA PHE A 96 3.18 -5.91 1.43
C PHE A 96 3.10 -6.86 2.62
N VAL A 97 1.89 -7.13 3.08
CA VAL A 97 1.62 -7.94 4.28
C VAL A 97 0.47 -8.90 4.03
N ALA A 98 0.45 -10.03 4.74
CA ALA A 98 -0.61 -11.03 4.59
C ALA A 98 -1.98 -10.52 5.06
N ASP A 99 -1.99 -9.76 6.16
CA ASP A 99 -3.19 -9.25 6.82
C ASP A 99 -2.87 -7.95 7.60
N VAL A 100 -3.92 -7.34 8.16
CA VAL A 100 -3.80 -6.11 8.96
C VAL A 100 -3.03 -6.35 10.26
N GLU A 101 -3.09 -7.54 10.84
CA GLU A 101 -2.35 -7.88 12.07
C GLU A 101 -0.84 -7.88 11.82
N ALA A 102 -0.40 -8.42 10.67
CA ALA A 102 0.98 -8.39 10.24
C ALA A 102 1.48 -6.96 10.00
N LEU A 103 0.63 -6.07 9.46
CA LEU A 103 0.94 -4.64 9.37
C LEU A 103 1.18 -4.03 10.76
N GLU A 104 0.25 -4.21 11.69
CA GLU A 104 0.40 -3.66 13.03
C GLU A 104 1.65 -4.19 13.75
N ARG A 105 1.93 -5.48 13.62
CA ARG A 105 3.14 -6.08 14.18
C ARG A 105 4.39 -5.44 13.60
N LYS A 106 4.49 -5.31 12.28
CA LYS A 106 5.63 -4.69 11.60
C LYS A 106 5.81 -3.22 12.00
N ARG A 107 4.71 -2.49 12.17
CA ARG A 107 4.69 -1.11 12.71
C ARG A 107 5.28 -1.02 14.10
N ARG A 108 4.89 -1.92 15.01
CA ARG A 108 5.43 -1.99 16.38
C ARG A 108 6.94 -2.28 16.38
N GLU A 109 7.38 -3.23 15.55
CA GLU A 109 8.80 -3.61 15.41
C GLU A 109 9.67 -2.47 14.86
N THR A 110 9.11 -1.65 13.98
CA THR A 110 9.83 -0.55 13.31
C THR A 110 9.65 0.81 14.00
N GLY A 111 8.82 0.87 15.05
CA GLY A 111 8.54 2.09 15.83
C GLY A 111 7.70 3.13 15.08
N ARG A 112 6.75 2.69 14.24
CA ARG A 112 5.98 3.54 13.31
C ARG A 112 4.46 3.44 13.53
#